data_AF-A0AAE0RZ35-F1
#
_entry.id   AF-A0AAE0RZ35-F1
#
_cell.length_a   1.000
_cell.length_b   1.000
_cell.length_c   1.000
_cell.angle_alpha   90.00
_cell.angle_beta   90.00
_cell.angle_gamma   90.00
#
_symmetry.space_group_name_H-M   'P 1'
#
loop_
_entity.id
_entity.type
_entity.pdbx_description
1 polymer ?
#
loop_
_entity_poly.entity_id
_entity_poly.type
_entity_poly.pdbx_seq_one_letter_code
_entity_poly.pdbx_strand_id
1 'polypeptide(L)'
;MIALQKATIRFVALYFFAIFLLIISTSCHRESEDLKKKASKKTQLKKKTNVASDKETILRGEKIFEKYCMQCHASGGTGQIGPNLTDDYWIRGATEEEITRTINEGVPDKGMVAFAEHLPEHEISDVIAYVVSLRGTNKIGKSAQGYLYKKIGDSYEKDKNAPFTVAEVEIPKDVPIISANGNVKRGKDLFNVVLGCAHCHGTDAYGHIDNRNIKEAKKRYSKNWLRVIDYVMFYGRSVHPTDEVYVTNEDGKSLSVIKDSETVSVKTIPIGKRPRGVKFSLDRKLLYVATSGSPKMPPWMSKEEKNSLITDPKADGIAEIDLQTLAVTNIFNAGTDPEQFDIARDGTRLFVANEDASTLSVFDLNKKKIIAEINVGNEPEGVRVSHIGNLVAVTCEEKGELFIIDCVDYSIVAEKEIGKRPRSVVFSPDDELLYVSSEGEGVIYELEVKTLLVNKTIKLPAGSAPVEMVMNKQGDKLFVANGRGKTVCEIDLLSKKVKRTVSIKDRPWSLALNQTETRLYTANGPSDDISIIDLETFTVLQNIKTDKGPWGIVVR
;
A
#
# COMPACT_ATOMS: atom_id res chain seq x y z
N MET A 1 -53.79 28.79 46.66
CA MET A 1 -53.40 29.62 45.49
C MET A 1 -52.17 29.11 44.74
N ILE A 2 -51.08 28.69 45.40
CA ILE A 2 -49.84 28.26 44.72
C ILE A 2 -49.99 26.96 43.91
N ALA A 3 -50.85 26.03 44.32
CA ALA A 3 -51.11 24.79 43.59
C ALA A 3 -51.91 25.00 42.29
N LEU A 4 -52.86 25.95 42.28
CA LEU A 4 -53.64 26.31 41.09
C LEU A 4 -52.74 26.97 40.03
N GLN A 5 -51.82 27.84 40.46
CA GLN A 5 -50.93 28.57 39.56
C GLN A 5 -49.90 27.65 38.85
N LYS A 6 -49.43 26.59 39.52
CA LYS A 6 -48.53 25.60 38.91
C LYS A 6 -49.23 24.65 37.94
N ALA A 7 -50.52 24.36 38.16
CA ALA A 7 -51.32 23.55 37.24
C ALA A 7 -51.63 24.31 35.94
N THR A 8 -51.96 25.60 36.04
CA THR A 8 -52.25 26.44 34.86
C THR A 8 -51.01 26.64 33.97
N ILE A 9 -49.82 26.83 34.56
CA ILE A 9 -48.57 26.97 33.78
C ILE A 9 -48.22 25.69 33.02
N ARG A 10 -48.41 24.52 33.63
CA ARG A 10 -48.19 23.22 32.96
C ARG A 10 -49.17 22.96 31.83
N PHE A 11 -50.43 23.36 32.01
CA PHE A 11 -51.46 23.20 30.98
C PHE A 11 -51.21 24.12 29.78
N VAL A 12 -50.81 25.36 30.03
CA VAL A 12 -50.45 26.33 28.98
C VAL A 12 -49.21 25.87 28.21
N ALA A 13 -48.18 25.36 28.89
CA ALA A 13 -46.98 24.84 28.23
C ALA A 13 -47.27 23.63 27.33
N LEU A 14 -48.12 22.69 27.78
CA LEU A 14 -48.54 21.54 26.97
C LEU A 14 -49.39 21.95 25.77
N TYR A 15 -50.25 22.96 25.94
CA TYR A 15 -51.09 23.48 24.86
C TYR A 15 -50.25 24.16 23.75
N PHE A 16 -49.26 24.97 24.12
CA PHE A 16 -48.35 25.60 23.15
C PHE A 16 -47.42 24.58 22.47
N PHE A 17 -46.99 23.53 23.19
CA PHE A 17 -46.19 22.46 22.59
C PHE A 17 -46.99 21.64 21.57
N ALA A 18 -48.27 21.37 21.83
CA ALA A 18 -49.16 20.69 20.88
C ALA A 18 -49.43 21.52 19.62
N ILE A 19 -49.63 22.84 19.77
CA ILE A 19 -49.79 23.76 18.63
C ILE A 19 -48.50 23.83 17.81
N PHE A 20 -47.33 23.87 18.45
CA PHE A 20 -46.04 23.86 17.76
C PHE A 20 -45.83 22.59 16.92
N LEU A 21 -46.22 21.42 17.43
CA LEU A 21 -46.17 20.16 16.68
C LEU A 21 -47.16 20.13 15.50
N LEU A 22 -48.35 20.73 15.65
CA LEU A 22 -49.34 20.88 14.57
C LEU A 22 -48.85 21.83 13.46
N ILE A 23 -48.14 22.90 13.81
CA ILE A 23 -47.54 23.84 12.85
C ILE A 23 -46.39 23.17 12.07
N ILE A 24 -45.54 22.39 12.74
CA ILE A 24 -44.46 21.63 12.08
C ILE A 24 -45.04 20.58 11.14
N SER A 25 -46.05 19.84 11.57
CA SER A 25 -46.75 18.84 10.75
C SER A 25 -47.35 19.44 9.48
N THR A 26 -48.03 20.58 9.59
CA THR A 26 -48.67 21.26 8.45
C THR A 26 -47.66 21.94 7.52
N SER A 27 -46.54 22.46 8.05
CA SER A 27 -45.45 23.04 7.25
C SER A 27 -44.70 21.96 6.46
N CYS A 28 -44.41 20.82 7.09
CA CYS A 28 -43.70 19.71 6.45
C CYS A 28 -44.57 19.05 5.34
N HIS A 29 -45.89 19.05 5.52
CA HIS A 29 -46.80 18.52 4.50
C HIS A 29 -46.92 19.45 3.27
N ARG A 30 -46.92 20.78 3.45
CA ARG A 30 -46.98 21.76 2.35
C ARG A 30 -45.73 21.73 1.45
N GLU A 31 -44.54 21.65 2.04
CA GLU A 31 -43.29 21.50 1.27
C GLU A 31 -43.27 20.22 0.43
N SER A 32 -43.84 19.13 0.96
CA SER A 32 -43.91 17.84 0.24
C SER A 32 -44.81 17.88 -1.00
N GLU A 33 -45.90 18.66 -0.99
CA GLU A 33 -46.81 18.76 -2.14
C GLU A 33 -46.27 19.68 -3.24
N ASP A 34 -45.61 20.78 -2.87
CA ASP A 34 -44.99 21.70 -3.84
C ASP A 34 -43.79 21.05 -4.56
N LEU A 35 -43.03 20.20 -3.87
CA LEU A 35 -41.97 19.40 -4.48
C LEU A 35 -42.53 18.36 -5.47
N LYS A 36 -43.66 17.71 -5.15
CA LYS A 36 -44.34 16.77 -6.06
C LYS A 36 -44.90 17.44 -7.32
N LYS A 37 -45.45 18.67 -7.20
CA LYS A 37 -45.92 19.45 -8.36
C LYS A 37 -44.76 19.93 -9.26
N LYS A 38 -43.62 20.32 -8.68
CA LYS A 38 -42.41 20.68 -9.45
C LYS A 38 -41.78 19.47 -10.14
N ALA A 39 -41.78 18.30 -9.50
CA ALA A 39 -41.30 17.05 -10.10
C ALA A 39 -42.16 16.63 -11.31
N SER A 40 -43.49 16.60 -11.16
CA SER A 40 -44.45 16.26 -12.23
C SER A 40 -44.32 17.13 -13.49
N LYS A 41 -44.04 18.43 -13.32
CA LYS A 41 -43.89 19.38 -14.43
C LYS A 41 -42.54 19.23 -15.16
N LYS A 42 -41.49 18.73 -14.49
CA LYS A 42 -40.16 18.50 -15.07
C LYS A 42 -40.12 17.21 -15.91
N THR A 43 -40.94 16.22 -15.57
CA THR A 43 -41.01 14.92 -16.27
C THR A 43 -41.70 14.98 -17.64
N GLN A 44 -42.58 15.97 -17.90
CA GLN A 44 -43.29 16.08 -19.19
C GLN A 44 -42.48 16.74 -20.32
N LEU A 45 -41.32 17.36 -20.05
CA LEU A 45 -40.58 18.12 -21.09
C LEU A 45 -39.41 17.39 -21.76
N LYS A 46 -39.09 16.14 -21.38
CA LYS A 46 -38.01 15.35 -22.00
C LYS A 46 -38.54 14.07 -22.64
N LYS A 47 -39.26 14.19 -23.74
CA LYS A 47 -39.49 13.06 -24.66
C LYS A 47 -39.54 13.55 -26.11
N LYS A 48 -38.37 13.85 -26.67
CA LYS A 48 -38.12 13.81 -28.12
C LYS A 48 -36.66 13.41 -28.34
N THR A 49 -36.52 12.24 -28.93
CA THR A 49 -35.34 11.41 -29.19
C THR A 49 -34.37 12.04 -30.19
N ASN A 50 -33.07 11.97 -29.90
CA ASN A 50 -32.00 11.95 -30.89
C ASN A 50 -31.08 10.77 -30.57
N VAL A 51 -31.11 9.71 -31.38
CA VAL A 51 -30.30 8.48 -31.15
C VAL A 51 -28.79 8.77 -31.21
N ALA A 52 -28.38 9.90 -31.79
CA ALA A 52 -26.99 10.38 -31.76
C ALA A 52 -26.57 10.94 -30.39
N SER A 53 -27.48 11.55 -29.61
CA SER A 53 -27.14 12.09 -28.29
C SER A 53 -26.87 10.99 -27.27
N ASP A 54 -27.54 9.84 -27.37
CA ASP A 54 -27.39 8.75 -26.39
C ASP A 54 -26.01 8.08 -26.48
N LYS A 55 -25.49 7.84 -27.70
CA LYS A 55 -24.14 7.25 -27.86
C LYS A 55 -23.02 8.20 -27.45
N GLU A 56 -23.10 9.47 -27.82
CA GLU A 56 -22.09 10.46 -27.42
C GLU A 56 -22.11 10.71 -25.91
N THR A 57 -23.30 10.76 -25.29
CA THR A 57 -23.46 10.84 -23.84
C THR A 57 -22.89 9.61 -23.13
N ILE A 58 -23.15 8.41 -23.63
CA ILE A 58 -22.55 7.17 -23.10
C ILE A 58 -21.02 7.20 -23.23
N LEU A 59 -20.45 7.66 -24.35
CA LEU A 59 -19.00 7.76 -24.54
C LEU A 59 -18.34 8.81 -23.64
N ARG A 60 -19.01 9.94 -23.37
CA ARG A 60 -18.53 10.92 -22.38
C ARG A 60 -18.61 10.36 -20.97
N GLY A 61 -19.72 9.69 -20.65
CA GLY A 61 -19.92 8.98 -19.39
C GLY A 61 -18.90 7.89 -19.14
N GLU A 62 -18.51 7.14 -20.18
CA GLU A 62 -17.47 6.11 -20.12
C GLU A 62 -16.13 6.70 -19.69
N LYS A 63 -15.72 7.84 -20.29
CA LYS A 63 -14.47 8.53 -19.91
C LYS A 63 -14.50 9.03 -18.47
N ILE A 64 -15.64 9.53 -18.00
CA ILE A 64 -15.82 9.95 -16.60
C ILE A 64 -15.74 8.73 -15.68
N PHE A 65 -16.39 7.62 -16.07
CA PHE A 65 -16.35 6.37 -15.33
C PHE A 65 -14.93 5.79 -15.23
N GLU A 66 -14.15 5.82 -16.32
CA GLU A 66 -12.75 5.40 -16.32
C GLU A 66 -11.89 6.22 -15.35
N LYS A 67 -12.16 7.53 -15.29
CA LYS A 67 -11.41 8.46 -14.45
C LYS A 67 -11.74 8.34 -12.96
N TYR A 68 -13.01 8.13 -12.60
CA TYR A 68 -13.48 8.27 -11.22
C TYR A 68 -14.07 7.00 -10.60
N CYS A 69 -14.55 6.04 -11.39
CA CYS A 69 -15.31 4.88 -10.91
C CYS A 69 -14.57 3.56 -11.10
N MET A 70 -13.70 3.46 -12.09
CA MET A 70 -13.02 2.23 -12.52
C MET A 70 -12.20 1.57 -11.41
N GLN A 71 -11.55 2.35 -10.53
CA GLN A 71 -10.73 1.81 -9.44
C GLN A 71 -11.54 0.89 -8.50
N CYS A 72 -12.84 1.14 -8.37
CA CYS A 72 -13.74 0.34 -7.55
C CYS A 72 -14.58 -0.63 -8.37
N HIS A 73 -15.02 -0.24 -9.57
CA HIS A 73 -15.96 -1.03 -10.38
C HIS A 73 -15.33 -1.75 -11.56
N ALA A 74 -13.99 -1.72 -11.69
CA ALA A 74 -13.23 -2.24 -12.84
C ALA A 74 -13.64 -1.62 -14.18
N SER A 75 -12.79 -1.80 -15.21
CA SER A 75 -13.11 -1.31 -16.56
C SER A 75 -14.37 -1.98 -17.08
N GLY A 76 -15.29 -1.20 -17.65
CA GLY A 76 -16.59 -1.70 -18.11
C GLY A 76 -17.55 -2.13 -16.99
N GLY A 77 -17.28 -1.77 -15.73
CA GLY A 77 -18.19 -1.95 -14.59
C GLY A 77 -18.36 -3.37 -14.08
N THR A 78 -17.41 -4.27 -14.36
CA THR A 78 -17.46 -5.69 -13.97
C THR A 78 -17.33 -5.94 -12.46
N GLY A 79 -17.02 -4.91 -11.67
CA GLY A 79 -16.90 -4.97 -10.21
C GLY A 79 -15.51 -5.40 -9.71
N GLN A 80 -15.01 -4.69 -8.70
CA GLN A 80 -13.77 -5.01 -7.97
C GLN A 80 -13.99 -4.79 -6.46
N ILE A 81 -13.67 -3.60 -5.95
CA ILE A 81 -14.02 -3.18 -4.58
C ILE A 81 -15.54 -2.98 -4.51
N GLY A 82 -16.07 -2.18 -5.45
CA GLY A 82 -17.49 -1.99 -5.69
C GLY A 82 -18.16 -3.20 -6.36
N PRO A 83 -19.50 -3.25 -6.40
CA PRO A 83 -20.25 -4.33 -7.04
C PRO A 83 -20.08 -4.36 -8.57
N ASN A 84 -20.43 -5.51 -9.16
CA ASN A 84 -20.67 -5.65 -10.59
C ASN A 84 -21.90 -4.81 -10.98
N LEU A 85 -21.76 -3.98 -12.00
CA LEU A 85 -22.81 -3.10 -12.54
C LEU A 85 -23.39 -3.63 -13.86
N THR A 86 -22.90 -4.78 -14.33
CA THR A 86 -23.26 -5.34 -15.65
C THR A 86 -24.36 -6.40 -15.59
N ASP A 87 -24.69 -6.91 -14.40
CA ASP A 87 -25.71 -7.93 -14.17
C ASP A 87 -27.01 -7.33 -13.59
N ASP A 88 -27.98 -8.21 -13.30
CA ASP A 88 -29.30 -7.82 -12.77
C ASP A 88 -29.36 -7.74 -11.24
N TYR A 89 -28.23 -7.85 -10.54
CA TYR A 89 -28.16 -7.84 -9.08
C TYR A 89 -27.59 -6.53 -8.56
N TRP A 90 -28.39 -5.80 -7.78
CA TRP A 90 -28.05 -4.45 -7.32
C TRP A 90 -28.25 -4.29 -5.81
N ILE A 91 -27.25 -3.70 -5.16
CA ILE A 91 -27.22 -3.54 -3.70
C ILE A 91 -28.12 -2.39 -3.24
N ARG A 92 -28.11 -1.26 -3.96
CA ARG A 92 -28.76 0.01 -3.55
C ARG A 92 -29.91 0.46 -4.45
N GLY A 93 -30.40 -0.43 -5.30
CA GLY A 93 -31.41 -0.09 -6.30
C GLY A 93 -30.86 -0.14 -7.70
N ALA A 94 -31.75 -0.35 -8.67
CA ALA A 94 -31.40 -0.55 -10.06
C ALA A 94 -32.26 0.29 -11.01
N THR A 95 -33.11 1.16 -10.45
CA THR A 95 -33.81 2.20 -11.20
C THR A 95 -32.89 3.39 -11.44
N GLU A 96 -33.13 4.16 -12.50
CA GLU A 96 -32.34 5.36 -12.81
C GLU A 96 -32.35 6.37 -11.65
N GLU A 97 -33.48 6.52 -10.95
CA GLU A 97 -33.60 7.35 -9.75
C GLU A 97 -32.70 6.87 -8.61
N GLU A 98 -32.67 5.56 -8.33
CA GLU A 98 -31.84 5.00 -7.26
C GLU A 98 -30.35 5.03 -7.60
N ILE A 99 -29.99 4.81 -8.86
CA ILE A 99 -28.61 4.92 -9.36
C ILE A 99 -28.15 6.38 -9.26
N THR A 100 -28.99 7.32 -9.71
CA THR A 100 -28.74 8.76 -9.59
C THR A 100 -28.51 9.17 -8.14
N ARG A 101 -29.39 8.72 -7.23
CA ARG A 101 -29.24 8.97 -5.79
C ARG A 101 -27.93 8.41 -5.25
N THR A 102 -27.60 7.15 -5.59
CA THR A 102 -26.39 6.49 -5.12
C THR A 102 -25.11 7.18 -5.60
N ILE A 103 -25.08 7.68 -6.84
CA ILE A 103 -23.94 8.42 -7.38
C ILE A 103 -23.83 9.81 -6.72
N ASN A 104 -24.95 10.52 -6.57
CA ASN A 104 -24.97 11.86 -5.98
C ASN A 104 -24.57 11.85 -4.50
N GLU A 105 -25.20 10.98 -3.70
CA GLU A 105 -25.01 10.91 -2.25
C GLU A 105 -23.79 10.07 -1.85
N GLY A 106 -23.31 9.21 -2.76
CA GLY A 106 -22.24 8.27 -2.47
C GLY A 106 -22.62 7.20 -1.45
N VAL A 107 -21.61 6.47 -0.98
CA VAL A 107 -21.68 5.53 0.14
C VAL A 107 -20.43 5.70 1.01
N PRO A 108 -20.32 6.79 1.79
CA PRO A 108 -19.08 7.13 2.50
C PRO A 108 -18.58 6.04 3.45
N ASP A 109 -19.49 5.37 4.17
CA ASP A 109 -19.17 4.25 5.07
C ASP A 109 -18.58 3.01 4.35
N LYS A 110 -18.61 3.00 3.02
CA LYS A 110 -18.06 1.96 2.15
C LYS A 110 -17.05 2.51 1.15
N GLY A 111 -16.61 3.75 1.33
CA GLY A 111 -15.55 4.39 0.53
C GLY A 111 -16.01 4.95 -0.82
N MET A 112 -17.30 4.97 -1.14
CA MET A 112 -17.81 5.66 -2.33
C MET A 112 -18.15 7.11 -1.97
N VAL A 113 -17.46 8.08 -2.56
CA VAL A 113 -17.69 9.51 -2.28
C VAL A 113 -19.00 10.02 -2.90
N ALA A 114 -19.51 11.14 -2.38
CA ALA A 114 -20.68 11.84 -2.91
C ALA A 114 -20.30 12.64 -4.17
N PHE A 115 -20.58 12.11 -5.36
CA PHE A 115 -20.09 12.73 -6.60
C PHE A 115 -20.80 14.03 -6.96
N ALA A 116 -21.96 14.33 -6.35
CA ALA A 116 -22.63 15.63 -6.49
C ALA A 116 -21.77 16.80 -6.01
N GLU A 117 -20.83 16.55 -5.10
CA GLU A 117 -19.90 17.55 -4.57
C GLU A 117 -18.63 17.70 -5.43
N HIS A 118 -18.40 16.76 -6.35
CA HIS A 118 -17.12 16.61 -7.05
C HIS A 118 -17.24 16.75 -8.58
N LEU A 119 -18.44 16.56 -9.14
CA LEU A 119 -18.69 16.61 -10.58
C LEU A 119 -19.85 17.56 -10.89
N PRO A 120 -19.81 18.29 -12.02
CA PRO A 120 -20.92 19.11 -12.46
C PRO A 120 -22.12 18.25 -12.90
N GLU A 121 -23.34 18.79 -12.78
CA GLU A 121 -24.61 18.06 -13.02
C GLU A 121 -24.67 17.36 -14.39
N HIS A 122 -24.08 17.95 -15.43
CA HIS A 122 -24.04 17.36 -16.77
C HIS A 122 -23.09 16.16 -16.88
N GLU A 123 -21.96 16.16 -16.16
CA GLU A 123 -21.03 15.02 -16.11
C GLU A 123 -21.63 13.87 -15.28
N ILE A 124 -22.36 14.20 -14.21
CA ILE A 124 -23.13 13.23 -13.43
C ILE A 124 -24.19 12.57 -14.31
N SER A 125 -24.91 13.35 -15.11
CA SER A 125 -25.88 12.81 -16.06
C SER A 125 -25.23 11.90 -17.11
N ASP A 126 -24.05 12.26 -17.63
CA ASP A 126 -23.34 11.44 -18.61
C ASP A 126 -22.85 10.11 -18.00
N VAL A 127 -22.28 10.11 -16.79
CA VAL A 127 -21.83 8.87 -16.12
C VAL A 127 -23.00 7.96 -15.71
N ILE A 128 -24.15 8.53 -15.30
CA ILE A 128 -25.37 7.75 -15.05
C ILE A 128 -25.81 7.02 -16.33
N ALA A 129 -25.82 7.71 -17.47
CA ALA A 129 -26.20 7.11 -18.74
C ALA A 129 -25.26 5.95 -19.12
N TYR A 130 -23.96 6.10 -18.87
CA TYR A 130 -23.00 5.01 -19.06
C TYR A 130 -23.26 3.82 -18.12
N VAL A 131 -23.43 4.06 -16.81
CA VAL A 131 -23.70 2.99 -15.83
C VAL A 131 -24.99 2.23 -16.15
N VAL A 132 -26.05 2.94 -16.56
CA VAL A 132 -27.31 2.32 -16.99
C VAL A 132 -27.09 1.46 -18.24
N SER A 133 -26.23 1.91 -19.17
CA SER A 133 -25.92 1.16 -20.40
C SER A 133 -25.13 -0.14 -20.17
N LEU A 134 -24.41 -0.25 -19.05
CA LEU A 134 -23.63 -1.44 -18.71
C LEU A 134 -24.51 -2.63 -18.30
N ARG A 135 -25.70 -2.35 -17.78
CA ARG A 135 -26.58 -3.36 -17.23
C ARG A 135 -27.11 -4.32 -18.31
N GLY A 136 -27.06 -5.62 -18.01
CA GLY A 136 -27.46 -6.68 -18.93
C GLY A 136 -26.40 -7.05 -19.97
N THR A 137 -25.24 -6.36 -19.97
CA THR A 137 -24.10 -6.80 -20.77
C THR A 137 -23.46 -8.07 -20.22
N ASN A 138 -23.72 -8.40 -18.94
CA ASN A 138 -23.30 -9.63 -18.26
C ASN A 138 -21.82 -9.99 -18.51
N LYS A 139 -20.97 -8.96 -18.52
CA LYS A 139 -19.53 -9.13 -18.71
C LYS A 139 -18.96 -9.94 -17.55
N ILE A 140 -18.00 -10.81 -17.84
CA ILE A 140 -17.36 -11.67 -16.82
C ILE A 140 -16.69 -10.75 -15.79
N GLY A 141 -17.13 -10.89 -14.54
CA GLY A 141 -16.80 -9.96 -13.47
C GLY A 141 -17.07 -10.55 -12.09
N LYS A 142 -17.12 -9.69 -11.09
CA LYS A 142 -17.48 -10.06 -9.72
C LYS A 142 -18.85 -10.72 -9.70
N SER A 143 -19.00 -11.80 -8.93
CA SER A 143 -20.27 -12.52 -8.79
C SER A 143 -21.38 -11.59 -8.31
N ALA A 144 -22.62 -11.89 -8.70
CA ALA A 144 -23.83 -11.16 -8.35
C ALA A 144 -23.88 -10.76 -6.86
N GLN A 145 -24.13 -9.46 -6.59
CA GLN A 145 -24.26 -8.93 -5.24
C GLN A 145 -25.48 -8.01 -5.14
N GLY A 146 -26.37 -8.28 -4.19
CA GLY A 146 -27.54 -7.46 -3.96
C GLY A 146 -28.85 -8.20 -4.19
N TYR A 147 -29.89 -7.44 -4.49
CA TYR A 147 -31.19 -8.02 -4.84
C TYR A 147 -31.29 -8.19 -6.34
N LEU A 148 -31.96 -9.25 -6.78
CA LEU A 148 -32.32 -9.41 -8.19
C LEU A 148 -33.37 -8.36 -8.58
N TYR A 149 -33.11 -7.65 -9.68
CA TYR A 149 -34.06 -6.73 -10.29
C TYR A 149 -34.50 -7.27 -11.65
N LYS A 150 -35.80 -7.40 -11.86
CA LYS A 150 -36.37 -7.85 -13.14
C LYS A 150 -36.87 -6.65 -13.92
N LYS A 151 -36.66 -6.67 -15.24
CA LYS A 151 -37.21 -5.66 -16.14
C LYS A 151 -38.72 -5.85 -16.25
N ILE A 152 -39.49 -4.80 -15.95
CA ILE A 152 -40.94 -4.77 -16.10
C ILE A 152 -41.30 -3.52 -16.90
N GLY A 153 -41.63 -3.71 -18.18
CA GLY A 153 -41.80 -2.60 -19.12
C GLY A 153 -40.51 -1.78 -19.30
N ASP A 154 -40.61 -0.46 -19.06
CA ASP A 154 -39.48 0.49 -19.14
C ASP A 154 -38.73 0.64 -17.81
N SER A 155 -39.14 -0.03 -16.73
CA SER A 155 -38.53 0.07 -15.41
C SER A 155 -37.98 -1.26 -14.91
N TYR A 156 -37.34 -1.22 -13.73
CA TYR A 156 -36.84 -2.39 -13.04
C TYR A 156 -37.43 -2.47 -11.66
N GLU A 157 -37.99 -3.63 -11.33
CA GLU A 157 -38.55 -3.90 -10.02
C GLU A 157 -37.72 -4.96 -9.30
N LYS A 158 -37.48 -4.72 -8.02
CA LYS A 158 -36.85 -5.68 -7.13
C LYS A 158 -37.73 -6.92 -7.01
N ASP A 159 -37.18 -8.09 -7.30
CA ASP A 159 -37.87 -9.35 -7.05
C ASP A 159 -37.99 -9.58 -5.54
N LYS A 160 -39.21 -9.41 -5.02
CA LYS A 160 -39.51 -9.50 -3.59
C LYS A 160 -39.37 -10.92 -3.04
N ASN A 161 -39.37 -11.92 -3.91
CA ASN A 161 -39.27 -13.33 -3.55
C ASN A 161 -37.85 -13.87 -3.74
N ALA A 162 -36.95 -13.13 -4.39
CA ALA A 162 -35.56 -13.50 -4.53
C ALA A 162 -34.77 -13.13 -3.24
N PRO A 163 -33.99 -14.07 -2.68
CA PRO A 163 -33.16 -13.77 -1.50
C PRO A 163 -32.09 -12.72 -1.86
N PHE A 164 -31.66 -11.94 -0.86
CA PHE A 164 -30.50 -11.06 -1.03
C PHE A 164 -29.26 -11.92 -1.30
N THR A 165 -28.67 -11.75 -2.47
CA THR A 165 -27.43 -12.43 -2.84
C THR A 165 -26.27 -11.66 -2.22
N VAL A 166 -25.79 -12.12 -1.07
CA VAL A 166 -24.35 -12.00 -0.77
C VAL A 166 -23.66 -13.06 -1.62
N ALA A 167 -22.52 -12.74 -2.24
CA ALA A 167 -21.80 -13.68 -3.09
C ALA A 167 -21.54 -15.00 -2.35
N GLU A 168 -22.43 -15.97 -2.51
CA GLU A 168 -22.21 -17.38 -2.22
C GLU A 168 -21.76 -18.00 -3.53
N VAL A 169 -20.51 -18.43 -3.55
CA VAL A 169 -19.93 -19.17 -4.68
C VAL A 169 -20.60 -20.54 -4.70
N GLU A 170 -21.57 -20.76 -5.58
CA GLU A 170 -22.07 -22.12 -5.84
C GLU A 170 -20.98 -22.93 -6.54
N ILE A 171 -20.66 -24.08 -5.95
CA ILE A 171 -19.70 -25.05 -6.49
C ILE A 171 -20.48 -26.05 -7.35
N PRO A 172 -20.03 -26.40 -8.57
CA PRO A 172 -20.71 -27.36 -9.44
C PRO A 172 -21.06 -28.67 -8.71
N LYS A 173 -22.28 -29.17 -8.94
CA LYS A 173 -22.85 -30.36 -8.27
C LYS A 173 -22.08 -31.66 -8.54
N ASP A 174 -21.19 -31.64 -9.53
CA ASP A 174 -20.44 -32.80 -10.00
C ASP A 174 -19.14 -33.03 -9.21
N VAL A 175 -18.92 -32.22 -8.16
CA VAL A 175 -17.73 -32.34 -7.31
C VAL A 175 -18.02 -33.37 -6.19
N PRO A 176 -17.37 -34.55 -6.20
CA PRO A 176 -17.73 -35.62 -5.27
C PRO A 176 -17.44 -35.24 -3.81
N ILE A 177 -18.33 -35.70 -2.92
CA ILE A 177 -18.16 -35.60 -1.47
C ILE A 177 -17.16 -36.67 -1.04
N ILE A 178 -15.95 -36.28 -0.62
CA ILE A 178 -14.99 -37.21 -0.02
C ILE A 178 -14.28 -36.59 1.19
N SER A 179 -14.11 -37.43 2.20
CA SER A 179 -13.61 -37.24 3.56
C SER A 179 -12.14 -36.83 3.66
N ALA A 180 -11.85 -35.99 4.67
CA ALA A 180 -10.65 -35.80 5.49
C ALA A 180 -9.21 -35.86 4.93
N ASN A 181 -8.92 -36.44 3.76
CA ASN A 181 -7.57 -36.52 3.22
C ASN A 181 -7.56 -36.20 1.72
N GLY A 182 -7.00 -35.03 1.38
CA GLY A 182 -6.48 -34.71 0.05
C GLY A 182 -7.46 -34.02 -0.91
N ASN A 183 -7.24 -32.72 -1.16
CA ASN A 183 -6.90 -32.25 -2.53
C ASN A 183 -6.35 -30.80 -2.52
N VAL A 184 -5.04 -30.68 -2.72
CA VAL A 184 -4.20 -29.47 -2.77
C VAL A 184 -4.69 -28.43 -3.80
N LYS A 185 -5.37 -28.89 -4.86
CA LYS A 185 -5.85 -28.03 -5.95
C LYS A 185 -6.94 -27.05 -5.51
N ARG A 186 -7.85 -27.47 -4.61
CA ARG A 186 -8.99 -26.64 -4.18
C ARG A 186 -8.62 -25.55 -3.17
N GLY A 187 -7.57 -25.76 -2.37
CA GLY A 187 -7.01 -24.72 -1.49
C GLY A 187 -6.29 -23.62 -2.28
N LYS A 188 -5.52 -24.03 -3.30
CA LYS A 188 -4.90 -23.13 -4.27
C LYS A 188 -5.94 -22.36 -5.09
N ASP A 189 -7.00 -23.02 -5.54
CA ASP A 189 -8.08 -22.36 -6.28
C ASP A 189 -8.84 -21.36 -5.40
N LEU A 190 -9.11 -21.65 -4.11
CA LEU A 190 -9.70 -20.66 -3.19
C LEU A 190 -8.78 -19.47 -2.89
N PHE A 191 -7.47 -19.71 -2.74
CA PHE A 191 -6.47 -18.65 -2.53
C PHE A 191 -6.31 -17.74 -3.77
N ASN A 192 -6.31 -18.35 -4.96
CA ASN A 192 -6.11 -17.65 -6.23
C ASN A 192 -7.37 -16.98 -6.76
N VAL A 193 -8.56 -17.55 -6.53
CA VAL A 193 -9.81 -17.13 -7.20
C VAL A 193 -10.76 -16.37 -6.27
N VAL A 194 -10.88 -16.73 -4.99
CA VAL A 194 -11.96 -16.20 -4.11
C VAL A 194 -11.54 -14.97 -3.30
N LEU A 195 -10.25 -14.83 -2.97
CA LEU A 195 -9.76 -13.74 -2.12
C LEU A 195 -8.88 -12.71 -2.86
N GLY A 196 -8.55 -12.94 -4.14
CA GLY A 196 -7.66 -12.05 -4.91
C GLY A 196 -6.22 -11.97 -4.37
N CYS A 197 -5.89 -12.79 -3.37
CA CYS A 197 -4.64 -12.76 -2.62
C CYS A 197 -3.41 -13.05 -3.49
N ALA A 198 -3.55 -13.85 -4.55
CA ALA A 198 -2.43 -14.18 -5.44
C ALA A 198 -1.85 -12.97 -6.18
N HIS A 199 -2.64 -11.93 -6.40
CA HIS A 199 -2.17 -10.68 -7.00
C HIS A 199 -1.20 -9.95 -6.07
N CYS A 200 -1.38 -10.07 -4.75
CA CYS A 200 -0.51 -9.46 -3.73
C CYS A 200 0.49 -10.45 -3.10
N HIS A 201 0.32 -11.76 -3.30
CA HIS A 201 1.08 -12.80 -2.58
C HIS A 201 1.68 -13.91 -3.46
N GLY A 202 1.54 -13.83 -4.78
CA GLY A 202 1.91 -14.89 -5.71
C GLY A 202 0.95 -16.09 -5.67
N THR A 203 0.92 -16.90 -6.72
CA THR A 203 -0.04 -18.02 -6.91
C THR A 203 0.11 -19.20 -5.95
N ASP A 204 1.15 -19.16 -5.11
CA ASP A 204 1.53 -20.20 -4.15
C ASP A 204 1.51 -19.69 -2.70
N ALA A 205 0.94 -18.51 -2.45
CA ALA A 205 0.75 -17.92 -1.12
C ALA A 205 2.03 -17.52 -0.35
N TYR A 206 3.08 -17.12 -1.07
CA TYR A 206 4.37 -16.70 -0.48
C TYR A 206 4.42 -15.23 -0.01
N GLY A 207 3.42 -14.40 -0.29
CA GLY A 207 3.39 -13.01 0.16
C GLY A 207 2.57 -12.73 1.43
N HIS A 208 2.80 -11.53 1.95
CA HIS A 208 2.35 -11.00 3.23
C HIS A 208 0.86 -11.16 3.54
N ILE A 209 0.48 -12.15 4.35
CA ILE A 209 -0.85 -12.13 5.00
C ILE A 209 -0.88 -11.00 6.03
N ASP A 210 -1.60 -9.93 5.71
CA ASP A 210 -1.92 -8.86 6.65
C ASP A 210 -2.87 -9.39 7.73
N ASN A 211 -2.40 -9.43 8.98
CA ASN A 211 -3.15 -9.94 10.13
C ASN A 211 -4.33 -9.04 10.55
N ARG A 212 -4.53 -7.88 9.92
CA ARG A 212 -5.58 -6.91 10.29
C ARG A 212 -7.01 -7.43 10.11
N ASN A 213 -7.23 -8.57 9.43
CA ASN A 213 -8.58 -9.09 9.17
C ASN A 213 -8.93 -10.44 9.79
N ILE A 214 -8.09 -11.08 10.61
CA ILE A 214 -8.40 -12.44 11.11
C ILE A 214 -9.63 -12.46 12.06
N LYS A 215 -9.84 -11.41 12.86
CA LYS A 215 -11.01 -11.32 13.76
C LYS A 215 -12.32 -11.05 13.01
N GLU A 216 -12.32 -10.25 11.95
CA GLU A 216 -13.50 -10.03 11.12
C GLU A 216 -13.75 -11.17 10.13
N ALA A 217 -12.70 -11.78 9.56
CA ALA A 217 -12.78 -12.92 8.66
C ALA A 217 -13.34 -14.17 9.33
N LYS A 218 -12.96 -14.45 10.59
CA LYS A 218 -13.58 -15.51 11.42
C LYS A 218 -15.07 -15.28 11.65
N LYS A 219 -15.51 -14.02 11.67
CA LYS A 219 -16.91 -13.62 11.89
C LYS A 219 -17.73 -13.71 10.60
N ARG A 220 -17.10 -13.52 9.43
CA ARG A 220 -17.73 -13.58 8.09
C ARG A 220 -17.78 -14.99 7.46
N TYR A 221 -16.80 -15.85 7.74
CA TYR A 221 -16.62 -17.12 7.02
C TYR A 221 -16.51 -18.32 7.99
N SER A 222 -17.66 -18.82 8.45
CA SER A 222 -17.70 -20.00 9.33
C SER A 222 -17.16 -21.28 8.66
N LYS A 223 -16.65 -22.23 9.47
CA LYS A 223 -16.08 -23.58 9.18
C LYS A 223 -15.01 -23.72 8.08
N ASN A 224 -15.02 -22.92 7.02
CA ASN A 224 -14.07 -22.98 5.89
C ASN A 224 -12.78 -22.19 6.16
N TRP A 225 -12.79 -21.21 7.07
CA TRP A 225 -11.58 -20.50 7.52
C TRP A 225 -10.58 -21.44 8.20
N LEU A 226 -11.08 -22.45 8.92
CA LEU A 226 -10.23 -23.49 9.51
C LEU A 226 -9.45 -24.27 8.44
N ARG A 227 -9.97 -24.41 7.22
CA ARG A 227 -9.32 -25.15 6.13
C ARG A 227 -8.29 -24.32 5.35
N VAL A 228 -8.49 -23.00 5.28
CA VAL A 228 -7.47 -22.05 4.79
C VAL A 228 -6.33 -21.96 5.80
N ILE A 229 -6.66 -21.93 7.10
CA ILE A 229 -5.67 -22.11 8.16
C ILE A 229 -4.99 -23.47 8.01
N ASP A 230 -5.70 -24.58 7.78
CA ASP A 230 -5.06 -25.89 7.61
C ASP A 230 -4.14 -25.91 6.38
N TYR A 231 -4.49 -25.29 5.25
CA TYR A 231 -3.60 -25.18 4.09
C TYR A 231 -2.33 -24.35 4.41
N VAL A 232 -2.50 -23.16 5.02
CA VAL A 232 -1.40 -22.30 5.45
C VAL A 232 -0.55 -22.98 6.53
N MET A 233 -1.15 -23.77 7.41
CA MET A 233 -0.47 -24.46 8.51
C MET A 233 0.18 -25.77 8.06
N PHE A 234 -0.35 -26.45 7.02
CA PHE A 234 0.19 -27.70 6.50
C PHE A 234 1.33 -27.43 5.49
N TYR A 235 1.21 -26.44 4.60
CA TYR A 235 2.29 -26.03 3.68
C TYR A 235 3.24 -24.98 4.27
N GLY A 236 2.79 -24.11 5.19
CA GLY A 236 3.67 -23.20 5.92
C GLY A 236 4.57 -23.90 6.95
N ARG A 237 4.36 -25.20 7.20
CA ARG A 237 5.23 -26.04 8.04
C ARG A 237 5.97 -27.14 7.29
N SER A 238 5.65 -27.44 6.03
CA SER A 238 6.32 -28.52 5.31
C SER A 238 7.17 -27.95 4.19
N VAL A 239 8.49 -28.08 4.38
CA VAL A 239 9.60 -27.42 3.68
C VAL A 239 9.81 -26.01 4.23
N HIS A 240 10.78 -25.84 5.14
CA HIS A 240 11.41 -24.53 5.33
C HIS A 240 11.96 -24.14 3.95
N PRO A 241 11.42 -23.13 3.26
CA PRO A 241 12.14 -22.58 2.12
C PRO A 241 13.48 -22.13 2.67
N THR A 242 14.57 -22.61 2.07
CA THR A 242 15.89 -22.07 2.38
C THR A 242 15.83 -20.58 2.05
N ASP A 243 16.01 -19.71 3.04
CA ASP A 243 15.97 -18.27 2.82
C ASP A 243 17.03 -17.93 1.74
N GLU A 244 16.61 -17.29 0.65
CA GLU A 244 17.55 -16.79 -0.35
C GLU A 244 17.82 -15.32 -0.06
N VAL A 245 19.05 -15.01 0.34
CA VAL A 245 19.50 -13.68 0.74
C VAL A 245 20.30 -13.05 -0.38
N TYR A 246 19.92 -11.85 -0.79
CA TYR A 246 20.55 -11.09 -1.85
C TYR A 246 21.21 -9.86 -1.25
N VAL A 247 22.51 -9.72 -1.45
CA VAL A 247 23.34 -8.68 -0.82
C VAL A 247 24.10 -7.92 -1.88
N THR A 248 23.92 -6.61 -1.96
CA THR A 248 24.72 -5.76 -2.84
C THR A 248 26.09 -5.52 -2.22
N ASN A 249 27.15 -5.73 -2.99
CA ASN A 249 28.53 -5.54 -2.55
C ASN A 249 29.09 -4.31 -3.25
N GLU A 250 29.11 -3.19 -2.56
CA GLU A 250 29.40 -1.87 -3.14
C GLU A 250 30.83 -1.82 -3.70
N ASP A 251 31.81 -2.29 -2.92
CA ASP A 251 33.22 -2.31 -3.32
C ASP A 251 33.53 -3.49 -4.26
N GLY A 252 32.81 -4.60 -4.10
CA GLY A 252 32.88 -5.79 -4.94
C GLY A 252 32.23 -5.62 -6.32
N LYS A 253 31.41 -4.57 -6.52
CA LYS A 253 30.69 -4.28 -7.78
C LYS A 253 29.76 -5.41 -8.21
N SER A 254 29.20 -6.11 -7.23
CA SER A 254 28.54 -7.40 -7.43
C SER A 254 27.33 -7.59 -6.50
N LEU A 255 26.59 -8.67 -6.73
CA LEU A 255 25.54 -9.20 -5.87
C LEU A 255 25.98 -10.55 -5.30
N SER A 256 25.91 -10.72 -3.99
CA SER A 256 26.01 -12.04 -3.35
C SER A 256 24.61 -12.63 -3.20
N VAL A 257 24.40 -13.83 -3.73
CA VAL A 257 23.18 -14.63 -3.54
C VAL A 257 23.54 -15.79 -2.61
N ILE A 258 22.93 -15.81 -1.44
CA ILE A 258 23.22 -16.75 -0.37
C ILE A 258 22.00 -17.62 -0.16
N LYS A 259 22.17 -18.94 -0.23
CA LYS A 259 21.12 -19.88 0.18
C LYS A 259 21.37 -20.29 1.62
N ASP A 260 20.55 -19.80 2.52
CA ASP A 260 20.58 -20.13 3.93
C ASP A 260 19.89 -21.50 4.13
N SER A 261 20.71 -22.54 4.19
CA SER A 261 20.34 -23.94 4.34
C SER A 261 21.36 -24.64 5.24
N GLU A 262 21.23 -25.95 5.46
CA GLU A 262 22.24 -26.73 6.21
C GLU A 262 23.66 -26.54 5.67
N THR A 263 23.80 -26.34 4.35
CA THR A 263 25.05 -25.94 3.71
C THR A 263 24.87 -24.58 3.05
N VAL A 264 25.46 -23.55 3.65
CA VAL A 264 25.47 -22.20 3.07
C VAL A 264 26.21 -22.24 1.73
N SER A 265 25.56 -21.77 0.67
CA SER A 265 26.20 -21.53 -0.63
C SER A 265 26.12 -20.06 -0.98
N VAL A 266 27.19 -19.53 -1.58
CA VAL A 266 27.28 -18.13 -1.99
C VAL A 266 27.62 -18.09 -3.48
N LYS A 267 26.78 -17.41 -4.26
CA LYS A 267 27.02 -17.13 -5.67
C LYS A 267 27.19 -15.62 -5.84
N THR A 268 28.23 -15.20 -6.55
CA THR A 268 28.50 -13.78 -6.82
C THR A 268 28.19 -13.45 -8.28
N ILE A 269 27.46 -12.37 -8.51
CA ILE A 269 27.04 -11.90 -9.84
C ILE A 269 27.55 -10.48 -10.05
N PRO A 270 28.34 -10.18 -11.09
CA PRO A 270 28.71 -8.81 -11.41
C PRO A 270 27.46 -7.97 -11.76
N ILE A 271 27.32 -6.78 -11.15
CA ILE A 271 26.23 -5.85 -11.46
C ILE A 271 26.76 -4.66 -12.25
N GLY A 272 27.77 -3.99 -11.72
CA GLY A 272 28.13 -2.63 -12.13
C GLY A 272 28.81 -1.88 -10.99
N LYS A 273 29.08 -0.59 -11.17
CA LYS A 273 29.78 0.20 -10.15
C LYS A 273 28.84 0.49 -8.96
N ARG A 274 29.40 0.35 -7.75
CA ARG A 274 28.78 0.66 -6.45
C ARG A 274 27.29 0.28 -6.36
N PRO A 275 26.94 -1.02 -6.44
CA PRO A 275 25.58 -1.44 -6.16
C PRO A 275 25.25 -1.17 -4.67
N ARG A 276 24.18 -0.41 -4.41
CA ARG A 276 23.75 0.01 -3.06
C ARG A 276 22.33 -0.46 -2.79
N GLY A 277 21.34 0.42 -2.92
CA GLY A 277 19.95 0.09 -2.65
C GLY A 277 19.45 -1.09 -3.47
N VAL A 278 18.61 -1.92 -2.85
CA VAL A 278 18.12 -3.17 -3.46
C VAL A 278 16.69 -3.47 -3.01
N LYS A 279 15.83 -3.82 -3.98
CA LYS A 279 14.41 -4.16 -3.75
C LYS A 279 13.94 -5.21 -4.75
N PHE A 280 13.08 -6.11 -4.30
CA PHE A 280 12.35 -7.01 -5.20
C PHE A 280 11.23 -6.27 -5.92
N SER A 281 10.94 -6.64 -7.17
CA SER A 281 9.63 -6.34 -7.77
C SER A 281 8.50 -6.91 -6.90
N LEU A 282 7.29 -6.37 -7.03
CA LEU A 282 6.15 -6.82 -6.21
C LEU A 282 5.83 -8.31 -6.39
N ASP A 283 6.07 -8.85 -7.59
CA ASP A 283 5.91 -10.28 -7.88
C ASP A 283 7.13 -11.14 -7.52
N ARG A 284 8.20 -10.52 -6.98
CA ARG A 284 9.47 -11.15 -6.58
C ARG A 284 10.13 -11.98 -7.69
N LYS A 285 9.93 -11.61 -8.96
CA LYS A 285 10.63 -12.22 -10.10
C LYS A 285 11.85 -11.42 -10.53
N LEU A 286 11.84 -10.12 -10.28
CA LEU A 286 12.94 -9.23 -10.58
C LEU A 286 13.53 -8.68 -9.28
N LEU A 287 14.80 -8.34 -9.35
CA LEU A 287 15.52 -7.58 -8.33
C LEU A 287 16.02 -6.30 -8.98
N TYR A 288 15.68 -5.17 -8.38
CA TYR A 288 16.19 -3.87 -8.76
C TYR A 288 17.34 -3.48 -7.83
N VAL A 289 18.40 -2.92 -8.38
CA VAL A 289 19.59 -2.48 -7.63
C VAL A 289 20.02 -1.10 -8.09
N ALA A 290 20.19 -0.15 -7.18
CA ALA A 290 20.78 1.14 -7.46
C ALA A 290 22.28 0.98 -7.70
N THR A 291 22.79 1.54 -8.80
CA THR A 291 24.21 1.55 -9.16
C THR A 291 24.69 2.98 -9.29
N SER A 292 25.93 3.23 -8.88
CA SER A 292 26.55 4.55 -8.94
C SER A 292 27.97 4.48 -9.51
N GLY A 293 28.25 5.38 -10.44
CA GLY A 293 29.57 5.68 -10.94
C GLY A 293 30.27 6.82 -10.21
N SER A 294 29.60 7.51 -9.28
CA SER A 294 30.23 8.47 -8.39
C SER A 294 31.18 7.75 -7.41
N PRO A 295 32.34 8.32 -7.09
CA PRO A 295 33.30 7.72 -6.19
C PRO A 295 32.86 7.89 -4.73
N LYS A 296 33.33 7.01 -3.82
CA LYS A 296 33.08 7.16 -2.38
C LYS A 296 33.73 8.42 -1.85
N MET A 297 32.94 9.32 -1.25
CA MET A 297 33.42 10.56 -0.65
C MET A 297 33.12 10.61 0.85
N PRO A 298 33.93 9.95 1.70
CA PRO A 298 33.69 9.97 3.13
C PRO A 298 33.82 11.39 3.70
N PRO A 299 33.16 11.70 4.83
CA PRO A 299 33.14 13.05 5.41
C PRO A 299 34.51 13.63 5.77
N TRP A 300 35.51 12.79 6.03
CA TRP A 300 36.88 13.20 6.40
C TRP A 300 37.79 13.49 5.20
N MET A 301 37.32 13.28 3.96
CA MET A 301 38.10 13.52 2.74
C MET A 301 38.20 15.03 2.44
N SER A 302 39.40 15.50 2.08
CA SER A 302 39.64 16.90 1.72
C SER A 302 38.95 17.28 0.41
N LYS A 303 38.75 18.59 0.17
CA LYS A 303 38.15 19.07 -1.09
C LYS A 303 39.04 18.75 -2.28
N GLU A 304 40.35 18.86 -2.12
CA GLU A 304 41.35 18.54 -3.14
C GLU A 304 41.27 17.07 -3.53
N GLU A 305 41.19 16.15 -2.56
CA GLU A 305 40.99 14.73 -2.82
C GLU A 305 39.67 14.47 -3.54
N LYS A 306 38.55 15.04 -3.06
CA LYS A 306 37.23 14.90 -3.70
C LYS A 306 37.27 15.34 -5.17
N ASN A 307 37.88 16.48 -5.45
CA ASN A 307 37.99 17.04 -6.81
C ASN A 307 38.90 16.22 -7.74
N SER A 308 39.78 15.37 -7.19
CA SER A 308 40.66 14.50 -7.98
C SER A 308 40.01 13.19 -8.41
N LEU A 309 38.85 12.83 -7.83
CA LEU A 309 38.20 11.57 -8.11
C LEU A 309 37.45 11.62 -9.45
N ILE A 310 37.43 10.48 -10.14
CA ILE A 310 36.81 10.34 -11.46
C ILE A 310 35.40 9.78 -11.26
N THR A 311 34.39 10.51 -11.73
CA THR A 311 33.01 10.06 -11.84
C THR A 311 32.79 9.31 -13.15
N ASP A 312 31.92 8.31 -13.15
CA ASP A 312 31.44 7.64 -14.36
C ASP A 312 29.90 7.67 -14.45
N PRO A 313 29.32 8.79 -14.91
CA PRO A 313 27.87 8.97 -14.92
C PRO A 313 27.11 7.92 -15.75
N LYS A 314 27.80 7.18 -16.64
CA LYS A 314 27.17 6.10 -17.43
C LYS A 314 26.88 4.85 -16.60
N ALA A 315 27.48 4.73 -15.42
CA ALA A 315 27.22 3.64 -14.49
C ALA A 315 26.10 3.95 -13.49
N ASP A 316 25.59 5.19 -13.46
CA ASP A 316 24.46 5.57 -12.63
C ASP A 316 23.17 4.97 -13.18
N GLY A 317 22.37 4.38 -12.28
CA GLY A 317 21.06 3.87 -12.67
C GLY A 317 20.45 2.85 -11.73
N ILE A 318 19.43 2.17 -12.24
CA ILE A 318 18.80 1.01 -11.62
C ILE A 318 19.08 -0.21 -12.50
N ALA A 319 19.91 -1.12 -12.00
CA ALA A 319 20.09 -2.44 -12.57
C ALA A 319 18.84 -3.30 -12.33
N GLU A 320 18.34 -3.95 -13.37
CA GLU A 320 17.28 -4.96 -13.31
C GLU A 320 17.91 -6.34 -13.45
N ILE A 321 17.57 -7.24 -12.53
CA ILE A 321 18.12 -8.60 -12.46
C ILE A 321 16.97 -9.58 -12.45
N ASP A 322 16.98 -10.51 -13.41
CA ASP A 322 16.02 -11.61 -13.45
C ASP A 322 16.42 -12.68 -12.41
N LEU A 323 15.53 -12.98 -11.46
CA LEU A 323 15.85 -13.88 -10.35
C LEU A 323 15.87 -15.37 -10.73
N GLN A 324 15.32 -15.74 -11.90
CA GLN A 324 15.37 -17.12 -12.38
C GLN A 324 16.74 -17.44 -12.98
N THR A 325 17.26 -16.52 -13.78
CA THR A 325 18.52 -16.65 -14.51
C THR A 325 19.71 -16.05 -13.77
N LEU A 326 19.44 -15.15 -12.82
CA LEU A 326 20.43 -14.33 -12.11
C LEU A 326 21.27 -13.46 -13.06
N ALA A 327 20.69 -13.06 -14.19
CA ALA A 327 21.31 -12.19 -15.18
C ALA A 327 20.85 -10.75 -15.00
N VAL A 328 21.79 -9.80 -15.13
CA VAL A 328 21.46 -8.38 -15.29
C VAL A 328 20.84 -8.19 -16.67
N THR A 329 19.56 -7.84 -16.72
CA THR A 329 18.80 -7.67 -17.96
C THR A 329 18.94 -6.26 -18.52
N ASN A 330 19.11 -5.26 -17.64
CA ASN A 330 19.27 -3.86 -18.01
C ASN A 330 19.90 -3.04 -16.88
N ILE A 331 20.40 -1.85 -17.21
CA ILE A 331 20.70 -0.78 -16.27
C ILE A 331 20.06 0.49 -16.82
N PHE A 332 19.00 0.95 -16.18
CA PHE A 332 18.25 2.11 -16.61
C PHE A 332 18.81 3.38 -15.95
N ASN A 333 19.04 4.43 -16.73
CA ASN A 333 19.33 5.74 -16.15
C ASN A 333 18.12 6.21 -15.30
N ALA A 334 18.36 6.43 -14.01
CA ALA A 334 17.34 6.83 -13.04
C ALA A 334 17.76 8.07 -12.23
N GLY A 335 18.74 8.83 -12.72
CA GLY A 335 19.35 9.97 -12.05
C GLY A 335 20.84 9.78 -11.85
N THR A 336 21.46 10.69 -11.11
CA THR A 336 22.91 10.68 -10.83
C THR A 336 23.18 10.27 -9.40
N ASP A 337 24.20 9.45 -9.18
CA ASP A 337 24.53 8.85 -7.89
C ASP A 337 23.33 8.22 -7.11
N PRO A 338 22.56 7.27 -7.69
CA PRO A 338 21.44 6.63 -7.00
C PRO A 338 21.84 5.89 -5.70
N GLU A 339 21.26 6.26 -4.57
CA GLU A 339 21.55 5.68 -3.24
C GLU A 339 20.55 4.58 -2.87
N GLN A 340 19.41 4.97 -2.29
CA GLN A 340 18.28 4.11 -1.94
C GLN A 340 17.08 4.48 -2.81
N PHE A 341 16.17 3.53 -2.96
CA PHE A 341 14.91 3.74 -3.64
C PHE A 341 13.80 2.89 -3.02
N ASP A 342 12.56 3.20 -3.37
CA ASP A 342 11.42 2.36 -3.07
C ASP A 342 10.44 2.27 -4.24
N ILE A 343 9.64 1.21 -4.25
CA ILE A 343 8.73 0.90 -5.35
C ILE A 343 7.34 1.43 -5.02
N ALA A 344 6.72 2.13 -5.97
CA ALA A 344 5.32 2.49 -5.89
C ALA A 344 4.45 1.24 -5.69
N ARG A 345 3.33 1.37 -4.97
CA ARG A 345 2.47 0.22 -4.63
C ARG A 345 1.75 -0.38 -5.85
N ASP A 346 1.69 0.35 -6.96
CA ASP A 346 1.24 -0.15 -8.25
C ASP A 346 2.29 -1.02 -8.98
N GLY A 347 3.54 -1.03 -8.51
CA GLY A 347 4.65 -1.78 -9.12
C GLY A 347 5.17 -1.20 -10.43
N THR A 348 4.72 0.00 -10.83
CA THR A 348 5.03 0.60 -12.13
C THR A 348 6.06 1.72 -12.05
N ARG A 349 6.37 2.21 -10.85
CA ARG A 349 7.28 3.35 -10.64
C ARG A 349 8.28 3.08 -9.52
N LEU A 350 9.47 3.65 -9.64
CA LEU A 350 10.48 3.73 -8.58
C LEU A 350 10.65 5.18 -8.16
N PHE A 351 10.81 5.42 -6.87
CA PHE A 351 11.23 6.69 -6.30
C PHE A 351 12.69 6.55 -5.87
N VAL A 352 13.60 7.27 -6.52
CA VAL A 352 15.06 7.07 -6.40
C VAL A 352 15.71 8.32 -5.84
N ALA A 353 16.43 8.19 -4.72
CA ALA A 353 17.24 9.27 -4.18
C ALA A 353 18.56 9.40 -4.96
N ASN A 354 18.83 10.60 -5.44
CA ASN A 354 20.03 10.95 -6.21
C ASN A 354 20.89 11.88 -5.36
N GLU A 355 21.93 11.32 -4.74
CA GLU A 355 22.69 11.97 -3.66
C GLU A 355 23.35 13.28 -4.15
N ASP A 356 24.12 13.19 -5.25
CA ASP A 356 24.87 14.31 -5.84
C ASP A 356 23.99 15.41 -6.45
N ALA A 357 22.74 15.10 -6.78
CA ALA A 357 21.82 16.04 -7.44
C ALA A 357 20.84 16.72 -6.48
N SER A 358 20.76 16.30 -5.21
CA SER A 358 19.74 16.76 -4.27
C SER A 358 18.30 16.58 -4.81
N THR A 359 18.06 15.47 -5.52
CA THR A 359 16.75 15.18 -6.12
C THR A 359 16.21 13.81 -5.74
N LEU A 360 14.89 13.70 -5.76
CA LEU A 360 14.17 12.43 -5.89
C LEU A 360 13.70 12.28 -7.34
N SER A 361 14.17 11.28 -8.06
CA SER A 361 13.65 10.93 -9.38
C SER A 361 12.47 9.97 -9.28
N VAL A 362 11.46 10.16 -10.12
CA VAL A 362 10.39 9.19 -10.34
C VAL A 362 10.64 8.49 -11.66
N PHE A 363 11.03 7.21 -11.60
CA PHE A 363 11.31 6.38 -12.76
C PHE A 363 10.11 5.48 -13.09
N ASP A 364 9.59 5.56 -14.31
CA ASP A 364 8.51 4.69 -14.80
C ASP A 364 9.11 3.41 -15.38
N LEU A 365 8.82 2.26 -14.76
CA LEU A 365 9.33 0.94 -15.13
C LEU A 365 8.80 0.47 -16.49
N ASN A 366 7.59 0.89 -16.88
CA ASN A 366 7.00 0.51 -18.16
C ASN A 366 7.61 1.32 -19.31
N LYS A 367 7.75 2.64 -19.10
CA LYS A 367 8.34 3.56 -20.08
C LYS A 367 9.87 3.55 -20.08
N LYS A 368 10.48 2.98 -19.05
CA LYS A 368 11.93 2.90 -18.82
C LYS A 368 12.62 4.26 -18.85
N LYS A 369 12.00 5.25 -18.19
CA LYS A 369 12.51 6.62 -18.14
C LYS A 369 12.08 7.34 -16.88
N ILE A 370 12.84 8.36 -16.52
CA ILE A 370 12.44 9.37 -15.54
C ILE A 370 11.23 10.14 -16.08
N ILE A 371 10.20 10.29 -15.27
CA ILE A 371 8.96 11.01 -15.58
C ILE A 371 8.74 12.24 -14.70
N ALA A 372 9.47 12.36 -13.59
CA ALA A 372 9.52 13.56 -12.75
C ALA A 372 10.84 13.59 -11.97
N GLU A 373 11.29 14.79 -11.63
CA GLU A 373 12.41 15.06 -10.74
C GLU A 373 11.95 16.10 -9.72
N ILE A 374 12.09 15.77 -8.44
CA ILE A 374 11.68 16.61 -7.32
C ILE A 374 12.93 17.09 -6.61
N ASN A 375 13.11 18.40 -6.50
CA ASN A 375 14.19 18.98 -5.70
C ASN A 375 13.88 18.74 -4.21
N VAL A 376 14.77 18.06 -3.53
CA VAL A 376 14.71 17.82 -2.07
C VAL A 376 15.94 18.48 -1.42
N GLY A 377 16.29 18.05 -0.21
CA GLY A 377 17.53 18.47 0.46
C GLY A 377 18.77 17.79 -0.11
N ASN A 378 19.94 18.21 0.37
CA ASN A 378 21.23 17.63 -0.02
C ASN A 378 21.47 16.26 0.64
N GLU A 379 22.23 15.41 -0.05
CA GLU A 379 22.49 14.01 0.35
C GLU A 379 21.17 13.25 0.68
N PRO A 380 20.19 13.19 -0.24
CA PRO A 380 19.01 12.36 -0.04
C PRO A 380 19.44 10.88 0.00
N GLU A 381 18.98 10.16 1.03
CA GLU A 381 19.38 8.77 1.24
C GLU A 381 18.17 7.89 1.50
N GLY A 382 17.46 8.04 2.61
CA GLY A 382 16.33 7.18 2.97
C GLY A 382 15.09 7.48 2.14
N VAL A 383 14.63 6.51 1.34
CA VAL A 383 13.35 6.59 0.58
C VAL A 383 12.40 5.48 0.98
N ARG A 384 11.15 5.82 1.32
CA ARG A 384 10.06 4.85 1.51
C ARG A 384 8.71 5.38 1.02
N VAL A 385 7.96 4.53 0.34
CA VAL A 385 6.57 4.77 -0.04
C VAL A 385 5.65 4.28 1.09
N SER A 386 4.58 5.00 1.41
CA SER A 386 3.54 4.56 2.35
C SER A 386 2.90 3.24 1.92
N HIS A 387 2.33 2.46 2.84
CA HIS A 387 1.70 1.18 2.53
C HIS A 387 0.49 1.35 1.61
N ILE A 388 -0.30 2.41 1.81
CA ILE A 388 -1.43 2.78 0.92
C ILE A 388 -0.95 3.35 -0.43
N GLY A 389 0.30 3.82 -0.52
CA GLY A 389 0.93 4.21 -1.78
C GLY A 389 0.62 5.61 -2.27
N ASN A 390 0.17 6.49 -1.37
CA ASN A 390 -0.16 7.88 -1.68
C ASN A 390 0.98 8.86 -1.35
N LEU A 391 1.94 8.48 -0.50
CA LEU A 391 3.03 9.34 -0.06
C LEU A 391 4.36 8.63 -0.20
N VAL A 392 5.42 9.41 -0.45
CA VAL A 392 6.81 8.98 -0.33
C VAL A 392 7.54 9.90 0.65
N ALA A 393 8.25 9.30 1.60
CA ALA A 393 9.09 10.00 2.56
C ALA A 393 10.56 9.90 2.13
N VAL A 394 11.27 11.02 2.21
CA VAL A 394 12.68 11.14 1.83
C VAL A 394 13.47 11.83 2.93
N THR A 395 14.55 11.22 3.42
CA THR A 395 15.49 11.86 4.37
C THR A 395 16.70 12.42 3.63
N CYS A 396 17.15 13.61 4.04
CA CYS A 396 18.31 14.29 3.48
C CYS A 396 19.33 14.56 4.60
N GLU A 397 20.54 14.00 4.45
CA GLU A 397 21.50 13.88 5.54
C GLU A 397 22.09 15.23 5.98
N GLU A 398 22.47 16.08 5.03
CA GLU A 398 23.40 17.20 5.29
C GLU A 398 22.81 18.23 6.26
N LYS A 399 21.56 18.64 6.01
CA LYS A 399 20.83 19.63 6.82
C LYS A 399 19.86 19.02 7.81
N GLY A 400 19.66 17.70 7.77
CA GLY A 400 18.77 17.04 8.72
C GLY A 400 17.29 17.15 8.37
N GLU A 401 16.95 16.99 7.10
CA GLU A 401 15.61 17.27 6.57
C GLU A 401 14.84 15.98 6.25
N LEU A 402 13.52 16.06 6.37
CA LEU A 402 12.55 15.05 5.96
C LEU A 402 11.54 15.70 5.01
N PHE A 403 11.38 15.13 3.83
CA PHE A 403 10.39 15.53 2.83
C PHE A 403 9.29 14.47 2.72
N ILE A 404 8.04 14.92 2.62
CA ILE A 404 6.88 14.09 2.30
C ILE A 404 6.33 14.58 0.96
N ILE A 405 6.23 13.67 0.00
CA ILE A 405 5.85 13.96 -1.38
C ILE A 405 4.63 13.12 -1.76
N ASP A 406 3.69 13.72 -2.51
CA ASP A 406 2.52 13.03 -3.03
C ASP A 406 2.90 12.09 -4.19
N CYS A 407 2.43 10.85 -4.17
CA CYS A 407 2.78 9.86 -5.19
C CYS A 407 2.01 10.02 -6.51
N VAL A 408 1.01 10.89 -6.60
CA VAL A 408 0.17 11.11 -7.79
C VAL A 408 0.69 12.30 -8.58
N ASP A 409 0.81 13.46 -7.94
CA ASP A 409 1.21 14.71 -8.62
C ASP A 409 2.67 15.12 -8.36
N TYR A 410 3.37 14.39 -7.48
CA TYR A 410 4.78 14.61 -7.15
C TYR A 410 5.08 15.94 -6.45
N SER A 411 4.06 16.58 -5.89
CA SER A 411 4.24 17.78 -5.07
C SER A 411 4.82 17.45 -3.70
N ILE A 412 5.66 18.34 -3.17
CA ILE A 412 6.11 18.28 -1.78
C ILE A 412 4.92 18.70 -0.90
N VAL A 413 4.38 17.76 -0.16
CA VAL A 413 3.26 17.97 0.78
C VAL A 413 3.76 18.62 2.06
N ALA A 414 4.95 18.24 2.52
CA ALA A 414 5.55 18.80 3.71
C ALA A 414 7.07 18.63 3.74
N GLU A 415 7.72 19.50 4.51
CA GLU A 415 9.16 19.51 4.78
C GLU A 415 9.37 19.75 6.29
N LYS A 416 10.30 19.02 6.89
CA LYS A 416 10.58 19.09 8.32
C LYS A 416 12.06 18.88 8.62
N GLU A 417 12.69 19.82 9.32
CA GLU A 417 13.96 19.55 10.01
C GLU A 417 13.72 18.57 11.17
N ILE A 418 14.36 17.40 11.15
CA ILE A 418 14.04 16.27 12.05
C ILE A 418 15.16 15.88 13.00
N GLY A 419 16.43 16.07 12.63
CA GLY A 419 17.58 15.70 13.46
C GLY A 419 18.87 15.60 12.65
N LYS A 420 20.00 15.28 13.29
CA LYS A 420 21.30 15.27 12.61
C LYS A 420 21.53 13.99 11.80
N ARG A 421 21.75 14.14 10.49
CA ARG A 421 22.04 13.04 9.55
C ARG A 421 20.97 11.94 9.56
N PRO A 422 19.74 12.24 9.13
CA PRO A 422 18.69 11.24 9.05
C PRO A 422 18.93 10.28 7.88
N ARG A 423 19.00 8.98 8.19
CA ARG A 423 19.44 7.93 7.25
C ARG A 423 18.30 7.14 6.63
N SER A 424 17.36 6.72 7.48
CA SER A 424 16.27 5.81 7.11
C SER A 424 14.97 6.30 7.72
N VAL A 425 13.90 5.97 7.02
CA VAL A 425 12.51 6.27 7.35
C VAL A 425 11.69 4.99 7.22
N VAL A 426 10.69 4.79 8.09
CA VAL A 426 9.77 3.66 8.06
C VAL A 426 8.37 4.10 8.47
N PHE A 427 7.35 3.76 7.66
CA PHE A 427 5.95 3.97 8.03
C PHE A 427 5.47 2.86 8.99
N SER A 428 4.57 3.19 9.92
CA SER A 428 3.77 2.17 10.60
C SER A 428 2.84 1.45 9.61
N PRO A 429 2.35 0.23 9.91
CA PRO A 429 1.53 -0.52 8.95
C PRO A 429 0.22 0.17 8.54
N ASP A 430 -0.29 1.06 9.38
CA ASP A 430 -1.48 1.89 9.16
C ASP A 430 -1.17 3.25 8.50
N ASP A 431 0.10 3.55 8.21
CA ASP A 431 0.59 4.82 7.67
C ASP A 431 0.25 6.07 8.53
N GLU A 432 -0.11 5.88 9.80
CA GLU A 432 -0.40 7.00 10.70
C GLU A 432 0.86 7.59 11.35
N LEU A 433 1.88 6.76 11.53
CA LEU A 433 3.15 7.12 12.15
C LEU A 433 4.33 6.92 11.20
N LEU A 434 5.36 7.74 11.41
CA LEU A 434 6.64 7.67 10.72
C LEU A 434 7.77 7.55 11.73
N TYR A 435 8.70 6.65 11.48
CA TYR A 435 9.91 6.46 12.28
C TYR A 435 11.12 6.89 11.46
N VAL A 436 11.94 7.81 11.96
CA VAL A 436 13.11 8.34 11.28
C VAL A 436 14.36 8.13 12.15
N SER A 437 15.40 7.51 11.61
CA SER A 437 16.68 7.37 12.31
C SER A 437 17.46 8.69 12.23
N SER A 438 18.09 9.09 13.34
CA SER A 438 19.05 10.20 13.38
C SER A 438 20.42 9.64 13.75
N GLU A 439 21.29 9.47 12.75
CA GLU A 439 22.61 8.84 12.95
C GLU A 439 23.47 9.70 13.89
N GLY A 440 23.44 11.02 13.70
CA GLY A 440 24.29 11.96 14.42
C GLY A 440 23.89 12.17 15.88
N GLU A 441 22.67 11.83 16.27
CA GLU A 441 22.17 11.98 17.64
C GLU A 441 21.96 10.64 18.36
N GLY A 442 21.99 9.51 17.64
CA GLY A 442 21.82 8.20 18.24
C GLY A 442 20.39 7.96 18.74
N VAL A 443 19.39 8.46 18.01
CA VAL A 443 17.96 8.35 18.38
C VAL A 443 17.08 7.98 17.18
N ILE A 444 15.88 7.49 17.47
CA ILE A 444 14.79 7.37 16.49
C ILE A 444 13.70 8.38 16.83
N TYR A 445 13.26 9.15 15.85
CA TYR A 445 12.10 10.04 15.96
C TYR A 445 10.85 9.31 15.50
N GLU A 446 9.78 9.40 16.29
CA GLU A 446 8.43 9.01 15.89
C GLU A 446 7.60 10.26 15.65
N LEU A 447 6.98 10.33 14.48
CA LEU A 447 6.15 11.44 14.05
C LEU A 447 4.76 10.96 13.67
N GLU A 448 3.75 11.81 13.84
CA GLU A 448 2.47 11.64 13.15
C GLU A 448 2.61 12.07 11.68
N VAL A 449 2.20 11.24 10.73
CA VAL A 449 2.36 11.52 9.29
C VAL A 449 1.59 12.78 8.86
N LYS A 450 0.38 12.99 9.40
CA LYS A 450 -0.49 14.11 9.00
C LYS A 450 0.04 15.48 9.41
N THR A 451 0.72 15.56 10.55
CA THR A 451 1.15 16.84 11.14
C THR A 451 2.66 17.02 11.13
N LEU A 452 3.42 15.94 10.94
CA LEU A 452 4.87 15.86 11.14
C LEU A 452 5.34 16.36 12.52
N LEU A 453 4.46 16.30 13.51
CA LEU A 453 4.82 16.57 14.88
C LEU A 453 5.55 15.35 15.45
N VAL A 454 6.69 15.60 16.08
CA VAL A 454 7.44 14.56 16.81
C VAL A 454 6.67 14.20 18.07
N ASN A 455 6.06 13.02 18.07
CA ASN A 455 5.35 12.46 19.21
C ASN A 455 6.34 11.93 20.26
N LYS A 456 7.43 11.31 19.79
CA LYS A 456 8.40 10.66 20.67
C LYS A 456 9.81 10.68 20.08
N THR A 457 10.80 10.85 20.96
CA THR A 457 12.19 10.53 20.68
C THR A 457 12.58 9.27 21.46
N ILE A 458 12.89 8.20 20.74
CA ILE A 458 13.33 6.92 21.28
C ILE A 458 14.86 6.95 21.38
N LYS A 459 15.37 6.95 22.62
CA LYS A 459 16.81 6.94 22.89
C LYS A 459 17.39 5.54 22.69
N LEU A 460 18.49 5.44 21.96
CA LEU A 460 19.26 4.20 21.79
C LEU A 460 20.40 4.13 22.82
N PRO A 461 21.07 2.97 22.98
CA PRO A 461 22.24 2.87 23.86
C PRO A 461 23.33 3.89 23.49
N ALA A 462 24.12 4.31 24.47
CA ALA A 462 25.21 5.26 24.24
C ALA A 462 26.19 4.74 23.17
N GLY A 463 26.57 5.61 22.22
CA GLY A 463 27.43 5.25 21.09
C GLY A 463 26.68 4.65 19.89
N SER A 464 25.35 4.55 19.94
CA SER A 464 24.53 4.17 18.78
C SER A 464 24.62 5.21 17.66
N ALA A 465 24.58 4.73 16.42
CA ALA A 465 24.59 5.52 15.21
C ALA A 465 23.62 4.85 14.21
N PRO A 466 22.30 5.03 14.39
CA PRO A 466 21.29 4.28 13.64
C PRO A 466 21.33 4.65 12.16
N VAL A 467 21.38 3.64 11.30
CA VAL A 467 21.44 3.82 9.83
C VAL A 467 20.16 3.30 9.18
N GLU A 468 19.92 1.99 9.19
CA GLU A 468 18.74 1.36 8.60
C GLU A 468 17.82 0.80 9.70
N MET A 469 16.53 0.74 9.36
CA MET A 469 15.48 0.22 10.23
C MET A 469 14.55 -0.71 9.46
N VAL A 470 14.12 -1.78 10.11
CA VAL A 470 13.06 -2.66 9.58
C VAL A 470 12.04 -2.94 10.67
N MET A 471 10.76 -2.77 10.32
CA MET A 471 9.63 -3.05 11.20
C MET A 471 9.07 -4.44 10.92
N ASN A 472 8.61 -5.13 11.95
CA ASN A 472 7.93 -6.40 11.75
C ASN A 472 6.50 -6.20 11.19
N LYS A 473 5.92 -7.27 10.66
CA LYS A 473 4.59 -7.27 10.02
C LYS A 473 3.46 -6.80 10.95
N GLN A 474 3.61 -7.01 12.27
CA GLN A 474 2.60 -6.58 13.24
C GLN A 474 2.74 -5.09 13.62
N GLY A 475 3.87 -4.46 13.33
CA GLY A 475 4.13 -3.05 13.65
C GLY A 475 4.38 -2.77 15.13
N ASP A 476 4.66 -3.79 15.94
CA ASP A 476 4.95 -3.65 17.37
C ASP A 476 6.45 -3.72 17.69
N LYS A 477 7.30 -4.08 16.73
CA LYS A 477 8.76 -4.15 16.88
C LYS A 477 9.48 -3.43 15.75
N LEU A 478 10.51 -2.67 16.12
CA LEU A 478 11.43 -2.03 15.20
C LEU A 478 12.84 -2.53 15.44
N PHE A 479 13.49 -3.04 14.40
CA PHE A 479 14.89 -3.44 14.43
C PHE A 479 15.75 -2.35 13.82
N VAL A 480 16.85 -2.01 14.48
CA VAL A 480 17.70 -0.86 14.11
C VAL A 480 19.15 -1.32 14.00
N ALA A 481 19.75 -1.08 12.84
CA ALA A 481 21.19 -1.25 12.65
C ALA A 481 21.91 0.01 13.13
N ASN A 482 22.76 -0.12 14.13
CA ASN A 482 23.63 0.95 14.60
C ASN A 482 24.99 0.83 13.90
N GLY A 483 25.14 1.50 12.76
CA GLY A 483 26.29 1.37 11.88
C GLY A 483 27.63 1.53 12.59
N ARG A 484 28.03 2.77 12.94
CA ARG A 484 29.30 3.00 13.67
C ARG A 484 29.28 2.41 15.09
N GLY A 485 28.09 2.22 15.67
CA GLY A 485 27.88 1.61 16.97
C GLY A 485 28.06 0.08 17.01
N LYS A 486 28.22 -0.57 15.85
CA LYS A 486 28.47 -2.02 15.70
C LYS A 486 27.47 -2.91 16.45
N THR A 487 26.20 -2.52 16.46
CA THR A 487 25.15 -3.28 17.14
C THR A 487 23.87 -3.30 16.33
N VAL A 488 23.00 -4.26 16.62
CA VAL A 488 21.60 -4.25 16.21
C VAL A 488 20.71 -4.23 17.45
N CYS A 489 19.69 -3.38 17.46
CA CYS A 489 18.75 -3.27 18.57
C CYS A 489 17.34 -3.71 18.14
N GLU A 490 16.60 -4.35 19.06
CA GLU A 490 15.14 -4.51 18.96
C GLU A 490 14.49 -3.48 19.88
N ILE A 491 13.58 -2.69 19.33
CA ILE A 491 12.76 -1.71 20.04
C ILE A 491 11.34 -2.25 20.11
N ASP A 492 10.78 -2.25 21.32
CA ASP A 492 9.37 -2.48 21.54
C ASP A 492 8.61 -1.16 21.30
N LEU A 493 7.78 -1.12 20.25
CA LEU A 493 7.08 0.08 19.83
C LEU A 493 5.86 0.39 20.69
N LEU A 494 5.42 -0.52 21.57
CA LEU A 494 4.39 -0.17 22.56
C LEU A 494 4.98 0.67 23.70
N SER A 495 6.07 0.19 24.31
CA SER A 495 6.75 0.89 25.41
C SER A 495 7.72 1.99 24.94
N LYS A 496 8.05 2.02 23.65
CA LYS A 496 9.01 2.94 23.01
C LYS A 496 10.41 2.82 23.64
N LYS A 497 10.85 1.59 23.92
CA LYS A 497 12.14 1.30 24.57
C LYS A 497 12.90 0.20 23.84
N VAL A 498 14.22 0.31 23.89
CA VAL A 498 15.13 -0.76 23.45
C VAL A 498 14.95 -1.93 24.40
N LYS A 499 14.59 -3.08 23.83
CA LYS A 499 14.33 -4.33 24.55
C LYS A 499 15.57 -5.20 24.62
N ARG A 500 16.28 -5.33 23.49
CA ARG A 500 17.47 -6.18 23.34
C ARG A 500 18.48 -5.52 22.42
N THR A 501 19.75 -5.86 22.59
CA THR A 501 20.86 -5.40 21.74
C THR A 501 21.81 -6.56 21.52
N VAL A 502 22.28 -6.72 20.29
CA VAL A 502 23.28 -7.72 19.91
C VAL A 502 24.46 -7.03 19.24
N SER A 503 25.67 -7.46 19.58
CA SER A 503 26.90 -6.93 18.97
C SER A 503 27.14 -7.55 17.60
N ILE A 504 27.51 -6.71 16.65
CA ILE A 504 27.97 -7.09 15.32
C ILE A 504 29.46 -6.80 15.24
N LYS A 505 30.19 -7.59 14.45
CA LYS A 505 31.65 -7.48 14.36
C LYS A 505 32.09 -6.10 13.83
N ASP A 506 31.49 -5.67 12.73
CA ASP A 506 31.75 -4.39 12.07
C ASP A 506 30.46 -3.74 11.55
N ARG A 507 30.57 -2.52 11.02
CA ARG A 507 29.44 -1.61 10.76
C ARG A 507 28.29 -2.28 9.98
N PRO A 508 27.13 -2.52 10.62
CA PRO A 508 25.93 -2.97 9.91
C PRO A 508 25.33 -1.80 9.12
N TRP A 509 25.09 -1.98 7.82
CA TRP A 509 24.53 -0.95 6.94
C TRP A 509 23.03 -1.11 6.72
N SER A 510 22.58 -2.31 6.35
CA SER A 510 21.19 -2.58 6.03
C SER A 510 20.67 -3.82 6.77
N LEU A 511 19.35 -3.90 6.93
CA LEU A 511 18.63 -4.97 7.63
C LEU A 511 17.53 -5.58 6.76
N ALA A 512 17.34 -6.90 6.87
CA ALA A 512 16.19 -7.58 6.29
C ALA A 512 15.67 -8.70 7.19
N LEU A 513 14.35 -8.75 7.39
CA LEU A 513 13.66 -9.87 8.03
C LEU A 513 13.39 -10.96 6.99
N ASN A 514 13.48 -12.24 7.39
CA ASN A 514 12.92 -13.31 6.58
C ASN A 514 11.39 -13.31 6.64
N GLN A 515 10.76 -14.11 5.77
CA GLN A 515 9.30 -14.15 5.65
C GLN A 515 8.60 -14.58 6.94
N THR A 516 9.20 -15.47 7.72
CA THR A 516 8.62 -15.96 8.97
C THR A 516 8.92 -15.06 10.17
N GLU A 517 9.72 -14.00 9.99
CA GLU A 517 10.18 -13.11 11.06
C GLU A 517 10.84 -13.85 12.23
N THR A 518 11.54 -14.95 11.91
CA THR A 518 12.32 -15.74 12.85
C THR A 518 13.80 -15.40 12.79
N ARG A 519 14.25 -14.82 11.67
CA ARG A 519 15.64 -14.40 11.44
C ARG A 519 15.69 -12.95 10.95
N LEU A 520 16.75 -12.26 11.36
CA LEU A 520 17.13 -10.94 10.90
C LEU A 520 18.54 -11.01 10.31
N TYR A 521 18.72 -10.42 9.13
CA TYR A 521 19.99 -10.40 8.41
C TYR A 521 20.53 -8.98 8.39
N THR A 522 21.85 -8.84 8.54
CA THR A 522 22.54 -7.55 8.42
C THR A 522 23.71 -7.63 7.47
N ALA A 523 23.86 -6.62 6.60
CA ALA A 523 25.02 -6.45 5.73
C ALA A 523 26.12 -5.66 6.44
N ASN A 524 27.31 -6.26 6.64
CA ASN A 524 28.39 -5.67 7.43
C ASN A 524 29.55 -5.23 6.52
N GLY A 525 29.47 -3.99 6.03
CA GLY A 525 30.34 -3.50 4.96
C GLY A 525 31.84 -3.70 5.20
N PRO A 526 32.42 -3.16 6.29
CA PRO A 526 33.87 -3.24 6.50
C PRO A 526 34.41 -4.65 6.78
N SER A 527 33.56 -5.61 7.15
CA SER A 527 33.98 -7.00 7.41
C SER A 527 33.77 -7.93 6.22
N ASP A 528 33.20 -7.46 5.11
CA ASP A 528 32.91 -8.27 3.92
C ASP A 528 32.08 -9.54 4.25
N ASP A 529 31.12 -9.40 5.18
CA ASP A 529 30.20 -10.46 5.56
C ASP A 529 28.79 -9.97 5.86
N ILE A 530 27.88 -10.92 5.99
CA ILE A 530 26.58 -10.71 6.63
C ILE A 530 26.50 -11.44 7.96
N SER A 531 25.69 -10.96 8.89
CA SER A 531 25.31 -11.71 10.10
C SER A 531 23.85 -12.16 10.03
N ILE A 532 23.60 -13.40 10.45
CA ILE A 532 22.26 -13.93 10.68
C ILE A 532 21.99 -13.89 12.19
N ILE A 533 20.92 -13.22 12.59
CA ILE A 533 20.49 -13.08 13.97
C ILE A 533 19.21 -13.90 14.16
N ASP A 534 19.21 -14.76 15.17
CA ASP A 534 17.99 -15.45 15.62
C ASP A 534 17.10 -14.47 16.40
N LEU A 535 15.82 -14.35 16.04
CA LEU A 535 14.93 -13.40 16.71
C LEU A 535 14.28 -13.94 17.99
N GLU A 536 14.37 -15.23 18.25
CA GLU A 536 13.92 -15.80 19.52
C GLU A 536 14.94 -15.51 20.63
N THR A 537 16.21 -15.83 20.42
CA THR A 537 17.30 -15.62 21.38
C THR A 537 17.96 -14.23 21.26
N PHE A 538 17.84 -13.58 20.10
CA PHE A 538 18.53 -12.32 19.75
C PHE A 538 20.04 -12.41 19.77
N THR A 539 20.57 -13.53 19.27
CA THR A 539 22.00 -13.79 19.15
C THR A 539 22.40 -14.01 17.69
N VAL A 540 23.63 -13.64 17.34
CA VAL A 540 24.19 -13.96 16.02
C VAL A 540 24.38 -15.49 15.92
N LEU A 541 23.69 -16.10 14.97
CA LEU A 541 23.81 -17.52 14.64
C LEU A 541 25.08 -17.79 13.84
N GLN A 542 25.32 -16.96 12.83
CA GLN A 542 26.39 -17.18 11.86
C GLN A 542 26.80 -15.87 11.19
N ASN A 543 28.07 -15.78 10.79
CA ASN A 543 28.55 -14.79 9.84
C ASN A 543 28.92 -15.49 8.53
N ILE A 544 28.47 -14.96 7.40
CA ILE A 544 28.69 -15.54 6.07
C ILE A 544 29.48 -14.54 5.23
N LYS A 545 30.62 -14.97 4.68
CA LYS A 545 31.44 -14.12 3.81
C LYS A 545 30.72 -13.81 2.50
N THR A 546 30.82 -12.56 2.08
CA THR A 546 30.34 -12.05 0.79
C THR A 546 31.51 -11.54 -0.04
N ASP A 547 31.22 -10.91 -1.17
CA ASP A 547 32.18 -10.03 -1.81
C ASP A 547 32.33 -8.71 -1.02
N LYS A 548 33.21 -7.82 -1.49
CA LYS A 548 33.67 -6.66 -0.73
C LYS A 548 32.60 -5.59 -0.50
N GLY A 549 32.52 -5.08 0.72
CA GLY A 549 31.67 -3.95 1.09
C GLY A 549 30.16 -4.23 0.94
N PRO A 550 29.60 -5.27 1.58
CA PRO A 550 28.16 -5.50 1.56
C PRO A 550 27.40 -4.29 2.14
N TRP A 551 26.38 -3.82 1.43
CA TRP A 551 25.65 -2.59 1.76
C TRP A 551 24.16 -2.85 1.95
N GLY A 552 23.46 -3.21 0.86
CA GLY A 552 22.02 -3.46 0.85
C GLY A 552 21.72 -4.95 0.96
N ILE A 553 20.62 -5.31 1.62
CA ILE A 553 20.23 -6.72 1.83
C ILE A 553 18.72 -6.90 1.71
N VAL A 554 18.29 -7.97 1.01
CA VAL A 554 16.89 -8.41 0.96
C VAL A 554 16.79 -9.94 1.02
N VAL A 555 15.68 -10.46 1.54
CA VAL A 555 15.44 -11.90 1.74
C VAL A 555 14.18 -12.35 0.98
N ARG A 556 14.32 -13.41 0.19
CA ARG A 556 13.25 -13.97 -0.64
C ARG A 556 12.44 -15.02 0.08
#